data_AF-A0A076MSP8-F1
#
_entry.id   AF-A0A076MSP8-F1
#
_cell.length_a   1.000
_cell.length_b   1.000
_cell.length_c   1.000
_cell.angle_alpha   90.00
_cell.angle_beta   90.00
_cell.angle_gamma   90.00
#
_symmetry.space_group_name_H-M   'P 1'
#
loop_
_entity.id
_entity.type
_entity.pdbx_description
1 polymer ?
#
loop_
_entity_poly.entity_id
_entity_poly.type
_entity_poly.pdbx_seq_one_letter_code
_entity_poly.pdbx_strand_id
1 'polypeptide(L)'
;MGGPRRAGVRRRRVARARTRPARRRRGGRPRRRRARRGGRSAPGGAVHGRPRGGVGEFVADCGKFEAEIDKEIAHRKFTMAELEEEEQSLERLRRWHRDLKARDVFGAPRAAEAAERLERCTAQLADYTEQVFEALHQM
;
A
#
# COMPACT_ATOMS: atom_id res chain seq x y z
N MET A 1 46.01 -24.93 36.85
CA MET A 1 46.09 -23.96 37.95
C MET A 1 45.42 -22.67 37.51
N GLY A 2 44.51 -22.11 38.32
CA GLY A 2 43.78 -20.88 38.02
C GLY A 2 42.30 -20.96 38.38
N GLY A 3 42.02 -21.07 39.68
CA GLY A 3 40.66 -21.11 40.24
C GLY A 3 39.91 -19.76 40.16
N PRO A 4 38.64 -19.76 40.59
CA PRO A 4 37.61 -18.83 40.13
C PRO A 4 37.53 -17.54 40.96
N ARG A 5 37.26 -16.40 40.30
CA ARG A 5 36.91 -15.15 40.99
C ARG A 5 35.40 -15.05 41.20
N ARG A 6 35.03 -14.96 42.48
CA ARG A 6 33.67 -14.94 43.02
C ARG A 6 33.03 -13.55 42.96
N ALA A 7 31.70 -13.59 42.95
CA ALA A 7 30.75 -12.80 43.74
C ALA A 7 30.65 -11.27 43.52
N GLY A 8 29.44 -10.86 43.12
CA GLY A 8 28.97 -9.47 43.14
C GLY A 8 27.45 -9.39 43.12
N VAL A 9 26.80 -10.01 44.11
CA VAL A 9 25.35 -9.99 44.29
C VAL A 9 24.90 -8.55 44.61
N ARG A 10 24.09 -7.92 43.75
CA ARG A 10 23.33 -6.71 44.10
C ARG A 10 21.83 -7.01 44.05
N ARG A 11 21.32 -7.46 45.19
CA ARG A 11 19.89 -7.42 45.53
C ARG A 11 19.50 -5.97 45.82
N ARG A 12 18.55 -5.39 45.11
CA ARG A 12 17.78 -4.23 45.61
C ARG A 12 16.29 -4.37 45.30
N ARG A 13 15.59 -4.71 46.39
CA ARG A 13 14.28 -4.27 46.87
C ARG A 13 13.10 -4.23 45.89
N VAL A 14 12.21 -5.20 46.14
CA VAL A 14 10.77 -5.14 45.96
C VAL A 14 10.14 -3.85 46.51
N ALA A 15 9.27 -3.22 45.73
CA ALA A 15 8.25 -2.30 46.21
C ALA A 15 6.90 -2.71 45.60
N ARG A 16 6.13 -3.47 46.40
CA ARG A 16 4.72 -3.75 46.15
C ARG A 16 3.92 -2.55 46.62
N ALA A 17 3.25 -1.83 45.70
CA ALA A 17 2.20 -0.90 46.07
C ALA A 17 0.84 -1.59 45.89
N ARG A 18 0.09 -1.64 46.98
CA ARG A 18 -1.22 -2.27 47.12
C ARG A 18 -2.31 -1.39 46.48
N THR A 19 -3.31 -2.09 45.98
CA THR A 19 -4.65 -1.70 45.51
C THR A 19 -5.39 -0.61 46.29
N ARG A 20 -6.14 0.24 45.55
CA ARG A 20 -7.47 0.74 45.97
C ARG A 20 -8.45 0.66 44.80
N PRO A 21 -9.61 0.00 44.95
CA PRO A 21 -10.73 0.14 44.03
C PRO A 21 -11.70 1.21 44.55
N ALA A 22 -12.35 1.95 43.64
CA ALA A 22 -13.75 2.36 43.70
C ALA A 22 -14.01 3.51 42.72
N ARG A 23 -14.93 3.29 41.78
CA ARG A 23 -16.24 3.95 41.77
C ARG A 23 -17.01 3.51 40.52
N ARG A 24 -17.98 2.62 40.73
CA ARG A 24 -19.15 2.50 39.85
C ARG A 24 -19.88 3.84 39.87
N ARG A 25 -20.02 4.47 38.70
CA ARG A 25 -21.13 5.38 38.43
C ARG A 25 -22.04 4.75 37.40
N ARG A 26 -23.32 4.78 37.75
CA ARG A 26 -24.47 4.30 36.99
C ARG A 26 -24.65 5.13 35.72
N GLY A 27 -25.17 4.47 34.69
CA GLY A 27 -26.26 5.00 33.87
C GLY A 27 -25.92 6.08 32.85
N GLY A 28 -25.71 5.66 31.61
CA GLY A 28 -25.80 6.53 30.44
C GLY A 28 -25.78 5.69 29.18
N ARG A 29 -26.96 5.35 28.64
CA ARG A 29 -27.10 4.73 27.32
C ARG A 29 -26.41 5.63 26.28
N PRO A 30 -25.40 5.17 25.52
CA PRO A 30 -25.08 5.83 24.27
C PRO A 30 -26.18 5.47 23.27
N ARG A 31 -26.94 6.50 22.89
CA ARG A 31 -27.87 6.45 21.77
C ARG A 31 -27.11 5.99 20.52
N ARG A 32 -27.80 5.16 19.74
CA ARG A 32 -27.35 4.65 18.44
C ARG A 32 -26.83 5.79 17.58
N ARG A 33 -25.56 5.70 17.18
CA ARG A 33 -25.10 6.15 15.87
C ARG A 33 -24.22 5.03 15.33
N ARG A 34 -24.80 4.19 14.48
CA ARG A 34 -24.02 3.43 13.50
C ARG A 34 -23.43 4.48 12.54
N ALA A 35 -22.28 5.02 12.94
CA ALA A 35 -21.37 5.69 12.02
C ALA A 35 -20.30 4.66 11.65
N ARG A 36 -20.61 3.80 10.69
CA ARG A 36 -19.61 3.38 9.71
C ARG A 36 -20.07 4.11 8.45
N ARG A 37 -19.71 5.39 8.27
CA ARG A 37 -18.44 5.77 7.64
C ARG A 37 -18.03 4.67 6.65
N GLY A 38 -18.86 4.47 5.62
CA GLY A 38 -18.34 4.09 4.33
C GLY A 38 -17.22 5.08 4.04
N GLY A 39 -16.01 4.56 3.94
CA GLY A 39 -14.83 5.36 3.65
C GLY A 39 -15.16 6.20 2.45
N ARG A 40 -15.11 7.52 2.63
CA ARG A 40 -14.99 8.41 1.50
C ARG A 40 -13.60 8.11 0.97
N SER A 41 -13.48 7.15 0.04
CA SER A 41 -12.29 7.01 -0.78
C SER A 41 -12.00 8.41 -1.28
N ALA A 42 -10.86 8.97 -0.85
CA ALA A 42 -10.31 10.07 -1.61
C ALA A 42 -10.10 9.52 -3.02
N PRO A 43 -10.48 10.25 -4.09
CA PRO A 43 -10.21 9.78 -5.43
C PRO A 43 -8.72 9.45 -5.51
N GLY A 44 -8.40 8.26 -6.01
CA GLY A 44 -7.05 7.82 -6.28
C GLY A 44 -6.32 8.96 -6.98
N GLY A 45 -5.08 9.19 -6.58
CA GLY A 45 -4.29 10.28 -7.13
C GLY A 45 -4.06 10.02 -8.60
N ALA A 46 -5.00 10.43 -9.46
CA ALA A 46 -4.88 10.13 -10.87
C ALA A 46 -3.53 10.67 -11.33
N VAL A 47 -2.81 9.83 -12.07
CA VAL A 47 -1.55 10.18 -12.73
C VAL A 47 -1.85 11.23 -13.81
N HIS A 48 -2.17 12.45 -13.37
CA HIS A 48 -2.62 13.56 -14.21
C HIS A 48 -1.40 14.12 -14.94
N GLY A 49 -1.13 13.60 -16.14
CA GLY A 49 -0.09 14.15 -16.99
C GLY A 49 -0.05 13.44 -18.34
N ARG A 50 -0.19 14.21 -19.42
CA ARG A 50 0.18 13.74 -20.74
C ARG A 50 1.71 13.58 -20.74
N PRO A 51 2.26 12.38 -20.94
CA PRO A 51 3.68 12.17 -20.74
C PRO A 51 4.48 12.91 -21.80
N ARG A 52 5.29 13.88 -21.38
CA ARG A 52 6.27 14.57 -22.24
C ARG A 52 7.70 14.12 -21.94
N GLY A 53 7.92 13.38 -20.85
CA GLY A 53 9.22 12.87 -20.44
C GLY A 53 9.69 11.61 -21.13
N GLY A 54 10.96 11.27 -20.90
CA GLY A 54 11.61 10.05 -21.39
C GLY A 54 11.44 8.87 -20.42
N VAL A 55 12.16 7.77 -20.69
CA VAL A 55 12.11 6.52 -19.90
C VAL A 55 12.21 6.73 -18.39
N GLY A 56 13.08 7.62 -17.90
CA GLY A 56 13.22 7.84 -16.45
C GLY A 56 11.96 8.38 -15.77
N GLU A 57 11.18 9.21 -16.47
CA GLU A 57 9.90 9.70 -15.96
C GLU A 57 8.85 8.58 -15.96
N PHE A 58 8.89 7.71 -16.98
CA PHE A 58 8.03 6.52 -17.06
C PHE A 58 8.28 5.55 -15.91
N VAL A 59 9.55 5.24 -15.63
CA VAL A 59 9.93 4.36 -14.51
C VAL A 59 9.47 4.94 -13.17
N ALA A 60 9.60 6.27 -12.99
CA ALA A 60 9.10 6.93 -11.79
C ALA A 60 7.57 6.86 -11.68
N ASP A 61 6.85 7.00 -12.79
CA ASP A 61 5.38 6.93 -12.80
C ASP A 61 4.87 5.49 -12.57
N CYS A 62 5.53 4.49 -13.15
CA CYS A 62 5.33 3.08 -12.80
C CYS A 62 5.47 2.85 -11.30
N GLY A 63 6.54 3.38 -10.67
CA GLY A 63 6.72 3.27 -9.22
C GLY A 63 5.62 3.96 -8.39
N LYS A 64 5.01 5.03 -8.89
CA LYS A 64 3.86 5.65 -8.23
C LYS A 64 2.62 4.76 -8.33
N PHE A 65 2.35 4.23 -9.52
CA PHE A 65 1.24 3.30 -9.76
C PHE A 65 1.34 2.07 -8.85
N GLU A 66 2.51 1.43 -8.79
CA GLU A 66 2.77 0.30 -7.88
C GLU A 66 2.49 0.66 -6.41
N ALA A 67 2.87 1.87 -5.98
CA ALA A 67 2.64 2.35 -4.62
C ALA A 67 1.18 2.72 -4.33
N GLU A 68 0.41 3.18 -5.32
CA GLU A 68 -1.02 3.42 -5.17
C GLU A 68 -1.79 2.09 -5.03
N ILE A 69 -1.49 1.09 -5.87
CA ILE A 69 -2.08 -0.26 -5.73
C ILE A 69 -1.78 -0.86 -4.36
N ASP A 70 -0.54 -0.75 -3.86
CA ASP A 70 -0.20 -1.27 -2.54
C ASP A 70 -1.02 -0.61 -1.42
N LYS A 71 -1.27 0.71 -1.51
CA LYS A 71 -2.13 1.42 -0.57
C LYS A 71 -3.58 0.98 -0.66
N GLU A 72 -4.09 0.76 -1.87
CA GLU A 72 -5.44 0.26 -2.14
C GLU A 72 -5.67 -1.12 -1.49
N ILE A 73 -4.73 -2.04 -1.72
CA ILE A 73 -4.69 -3.38 -1.12
C ILE A 73 -4.63 -3.28 0.41
N ALA A 74 -3.72 -2.44 0.94
CA ALA A 74 -3.56 -2.25 2.39
C ALA A 74 -4.83 -1.70 3.04
N HIS A 75 -5.56 -0.82 2.35
CA HIS A 75 -6.84 -0.29 2.80
C HIS A 75 -8.03 -1.21 2.49
N ARG A 76 -7.80 -2.34 1.83
CA ARG A 76 -8.81 -3.31 1.39
C ARG A 76 -9.93 -2.66 0.57
N LYS A 77 -9.56 -1.74 -0.33
CA LYS A 77 -10.50 -0.99 -1.19
C LYS A 77 -10.92 -1.81 -2.41
N PHE A 78 -11.29 -3.07 -2.20
CA PHE A 78 -11.66 -4.01 -3.24
C PHE A 78 -13.05 -3.71 -3.80
N THR A 79 -13.12 -2.81 -4.77
CA THR A 79 -14.36 -2.47 -5.46
C THR A 79 -14.13 -2.38 -6.96
N MET A 80 -15.18 -2.67 -7.76
CA MET A 80 -15.08 -2.62 -9.22
C MET A 80 -14.69 -1.22 -9.72
N ALA A 81 -15.22 -0.16 -9.09
CA ALA A 81 -14.92 1.21 -9.49
C ALA A 81 -13.44 1.58 -9.33
N GLU A 82 -12.79 1.09 -8.27
CA GLU A 82 -11.36 1.33 -8.05
C GLU A 82 -10.53 0.45 -9.02
N LEU A 83 -10.94 -0.80 -9.26
CA LEU A 83 -10.30 -1.66 -10.28
C LEU A 83 -10.33 -1.01 -11.68
N GLU A 84 -11.49 -0.49 -12.11
CA GLU A 84 -11.65 0.20 -13.39
C GLU A 84 -10.74 1.44 -13.48
N GLU A 85 -10.58 2.19 -12.38
CA GLU A 85 -9.67 3.36 -12.33
C GLU A 85 -8.21 2.95 -12.52
N GLU A 86 -7.78 1.85 -11.88
CA GLU A 86 -6.43 1.31 -12.02
C GLU A 86 -6.17 0.72 -13.41
N GLU A 87 -7.16 0.04 -14.01
CA GLU A 87 -7.08 -0.44 -15.40
C GLU A 87 -6.88 0.71 -16.40
N GLN A 88 -7.61 1.82 -16.23
CA GLN A 88 -7.43 3.02 -17.04
C GLN A 88 -6.05 3.66 -16.86
N SER A 89 -5.50 3.60 -15.64
CA SER A 89 -4.14 4.07 -15.35
C SER A 89 -3.08 3.19 -16.02
N LEU A 90 -3.24 1.86 -15.98
CA LEU A 90 -2.34 0.94 -16.68
C LEU A 90 -2.41 1.12 -18.20
N GLU A 91 -3.61 1.31 -18.78
CA GLU A 91 -3.75 1.53 -20.21
C GLU A 91 -3.02 2.81 -20.66
N ARG A 92 -3.05 3.86 -19.84
CA ARG A 92 -2.27 5.08 -20.06
C ARG A 92 -0.76 4.82 -20.08
N LEU A 93 -0.25 4.03 -19.12
CA LEU A 93 1.16 3.62 -19.08
C LEU A 93 1.53 2.78 -20.33
N ARG A 94 0.66 1.84 -20.74
CA ARG A 94 0.87 1.04 -21.96
C ARG A 94 0.99 1.90 -23.22
N ARG A 95 0.14 2.91 -23.35
CA ARG A 95 0.20 3.85 -24.47
C ARG A 95 1.51 4.63 -24.45
N TRP A 96 1.89 5.17 -23.29
CA TRP A 96 3.15 5.90 -23.14
C TRP A 96 4.37 5.05 -23.48
N HIS A 97 4.41 3.79 -23.03
CA HIS A 97 5.50 2.88 -23.39
C HIS A 97 5.62 2.68 -24.90
N ARG A 98 4.50 2.59 -25.64
CA ARG A 98 4.52 2.53 -27.11
C ARG A 98 5.08 3.82 -27.72
N ASP A 99 4.68 4.98 -27.22
CA ASP A 99 5.24 6.27 -27.64
C ASP A 99 6.76 6.37 -27.36
N LEU A 100 7.22 5.87 -26.21
CA LEU A 100 8.65 5.81 -25.88
C LEU A 100 9.40 4.88 -26.83
N LYS A 101 8.85 3.69 -27.10
CA LYS A 101 9.44 2.71 -28.02
C LYS A 101 9.47 3.24 -29.47
N ALA A 102 8.44 3.96 -29.90
CA ALA A 102 8.40 4.59 -31.22
C ALA A 102 9.45 5.70 -31.37
N ARG A 103 9.80 6.40 -30.29
CA ARG A 103 10.87 7.42 -30.27
C ARG A 103 12.26 6.81 -30.13
N ASP A 104 12.35 5.59 -29.61
CA ASP A 104 13.60 4.85 -29.45
C ASP A 104 14.02 4.16 -30.75
N VAL A 105 14.56 4.94 -31.68
CA VAL A 105 14.99 4.47 -33.01
C VAL A 105 16.26 3.60 -32.94
N PHE A 106 17.05 3.73 -31.87
CA PHE A 106 18.35 3.06 -31.73
C PHE A 106 18.34 1.86 -30.76
N GLY A 107 17.18 1.46 -30.22
CA GLY A 107 17.07 0.31 -29.33
C GLY A 107 17.91 0.48 -28.06
N ALA A 108 17.70 1.58 -27.33
CA ALA A 108 18.46 1.88 -26.13
C ALA A 108 18.18 0.85 -25.03
N PRO A 109 19.17 0.47 -24.21
CA PRO A 109 18.98 -0.40 -23.03
C PRO A 109 17.88 0.09 -22.08
N ARG A 110 17.62 1.41 -22.07
CA ARG A 110 16.56 2.06 -21.30
C ARG A 110 15.15 1.67 -21.78
N ALA A 111 14.95 1.33 -23.05
CA ALA A 111 13.64 0.84 -23.51
C ALA A 111 13.30 -0.54 -22.94
N ALA A 112 14.30 -1.40 -22.73
CA ALA A 112 14.11 -2.68 -22.06
C ALA A 112 13.71 -2.50 -20.58
N GLU A 113 14.31 -1.51 -19.89
CA GLU A 113 13.92 -1.15 -18.52
C GLU A 113 12.46 -0.69 -18.44
N ALA A 114 12.01 0.14 -19.39
CA ALA A 114 10.62 0.59 -19.46
C ALA A 114 9.65 -0.60 -19.68
N ALA A 115 10.02 -1.54 -20.56
CA ALA A 115 9.22 -2.75 -20.78
C ALA A 115 9.13 -3.59 -19.50
N GLU A 116 10.25 -3.83 -18.81
CA GLU A 116 10.26 -4.61 -17.56
C GLU A 116 9.38 -3.96 -16.48
N ARG A 117 9.42 -2.62 -16.35
CA ARG A 117 8.55 -1.91 -15.42
C ARG A 117 7.08 -2.02 -15.77
N LEU A 118 6.73 -1.93 -17.05
CA LEU A 118 5.34 -2.08 -17.49
C LEU A 118 4.80 -3.49 -17.19
N GLU A 119 5.63 -4.52 -17.37
CA GLU A 119 5.27 -5.90 -17.03
C GLU A 119 5.01 -6.05 -15.53
N ARG A 120 5.86 -5.45 -14.67
CA ARG A 120 5.63 -5.44 -13.21
C ARG A 120 4.32 -4.75 -12.83
N CYS A 121 4.04 -3.57 -13.38
CA CYS A 121 2.76 -2.88 -13.15
C CYS A 121 1.57 -3.76 -13.60
N THR A 122 1.69 -4.44 -14.74
CA THR A 122 0.65 -5.33 -15.25
C THR A 122 0.42 -6.53 -14.31
N ALA A 123 1.49 -7.16 -13.83
CA ALA A 123 1.39 -8.27 -12.87
C ALA A 123 0.74 -7.82 -11.56
N GLN A 124 1.13 -6.67 -11.03
CA GLN A 124 0.56 -6.16 -9.78
C GLN A 124 -0.94 -5.82 -9.91
N LEU A 125 -1.37 -5.30 -11.07
CA LEU A 125 -2.79 -5.11 -11.33
C LEU A 125 -3.54 -6.44 -11.45
N ALA A 126 -2.94 -7.47 -12.05
CA ALA A 126 -3.55 -8.80 -12.11
C ALA A 126 -3.76 -9.37 -10.70
N ASP A 127 -2.76 -9.26 -9.83
CA ASP A 127 -2.86 -9.69 -8.42
C ASP A 127 -3.95 -8.89 -7.67
N TYR A 128 -4.06 -7.58 -7.93
CA TYR A 128 -5.14 -6.76 -7.36
C TYR A 128 -6.52 -7.21 -7.87
N THR A 129 -6.61 -7.51 -9.16
CA THR A 129 -7.84 -7.98 -9.82
C THR A 129 -8.31 -9.29 -9.18
N GLU A 130 -7.42 -10.26 -8.98
CA GLU A 130 -7.75 -11.52 -8.31
C GLU A 130 -8.28 -11.27 -6.88
N GLN A 131 -7.62 -10.41 -6.11
CA GLN A 131 -8.08 -10.05 -4.76
C GLN A 131 -9.45 -9.36 -4.76
N VAL A 132 -9.73 -8.50 -5.75
CA VAL A 132 -11.05 -7.86 -5.93
C VAL A 132 -12.11 -8.92 -6.19
N PHE A 133 -11.85 -9.86 -7.10
CA PHE A 133 -12.78 -10.95 -7.41
C PHE A 133 -13.00 -11.88 -6.20
N GLU A 134 -11.95 -12.25 -5.48
CA GLU A 134 -12.08 -13.06 -4.26
C GLU A 134 -12.92 -12.35 -3.20
N ALA A 135 -12.70 -11.04 -3.00
CA ALA A 135 -13.47 -10.25 -2.04
C ALA A 135 -14.95 -10.11 -2.44
N LEU A 136 -15.26 -10.02 -3.73
CA LEU A 136 -16.63 -9.99 -4.24
C LEU A 136 -17.33 -11.34 -4.14
N HIS A 137 -16.61 -12.45 -4.31
CA HIS A 137 -17.20 -13.80 -4.26
C HIS A 137 -17.43 -14.30 -2.82
N GLN A 138 -16.75 -13.74 -1.83
CA GLN A 138 -16.98 -14.02 -0.40
C GLN A 138 -18.18 -13.26 0.21
N MET A 139 -18.88 -12.44 -0.59
CA MET A 139 -20.01 -11.59 -0.16
C MET A 139 -21.36 -12.23 -0.48
#